data_AF-A0A161MJ97-F1
#
_entry.id   AF-A0A161MJ97-F1
#
_cell.length_a   1.000
_cell.length_b   1.000
_cell.length_c   1.000
_cell.angle_alpha   90.00
_cell.angle_beta   90.00
_cell.angle_gamma   90.00
#
_symmetry.space_group_name_H-M   'P 1'
#
loop_
_entity.id
_entity.type
_entity.pdbx_description
1 polymer ?
#
loop_
_entity_poly.entity_id
_entity_poly.type
_entity_poly.pdbx_seq_one_letter_code
_entity_poly.pdbx_strand_id
1 'polypeptide(L)'
;KTLDSIHPLAGLRKRDILTAIRNATGPRPALFVPEVSFELLVKRQIRRLEEPSLRCVELVHEEMQSIIQHCGTETQQEMQRFPKLHERIIDVVTQLLRRRLPATNKMVENLVAIELAYINTKHPDFHKEASLVPSLLNNQNFDPYSKQTRRNFGRRAPNSPSNPDEPYRSSSTSRQGGGDDYQEEHHLQGDSPNPENESPFSSVSSNHLENNIEGA
;
A
#
# COMPACT_ATOMS: atom_id res chain seq x y z
N LYS A 1 0.91 12.60 1.67
CA LYS A 1 0.58 13.66 2.66
C LYS A 1 -0.80 13.44 3.29
N THR A 2 -1.90 13.36 2.53
CA THR A 2 -3.25 13.12 3.12
C THR A 2 -3.42 11.71 3.70
N LEU A 3 -2.96 10.66 3.01
CA LEU A 3 -3.01 9.28 3.52
C LEU A 3 -2.18 9.10 4.80
N ASP A 4 -1.00 9.72 4.87
CA ASP A 4 -0.12 9.69 6.05
C ASP A 4 -0.72 10.36 7.29
N SER A 5 -1.77 11.17 7.10
CA SER A 5 -2.49 11.83 8.20
C SER A 5 -3.58 10.94 8.82
N ILE A 6 -3.93 9.83 8.18
CA ILE A 6 -4.95 8.91 8.67
C ILE A 6 -4.31 8.02 9.74
N HIS A 7 -4.39 8.47 10.98
CA HIS A 7 -3.89 7.68 12.10
C HIS A 7 -4.73 6.40 12.27
N PRO A 8 -4.12 5.19 12.27
CA PRO A 8 -4.84 3.91 12.28
C PRO A 8 -5.62 3.67 13.59
N LEU A 9 -5.13 4.23 14.71
CA LEU A 9 -5.81 4.15 16.01
C LEU A 9 -6.68 5.37 16.34
N ALA A 10 -6.82 6.33 15.42
CA ALA A 10 -7.67 7.49 15.71
C ALA A 10 -9.12 7.05 15.93
N GLY A 11 -9.71 7.54 17.02
CA GLY A 11 -11.06 7.15 17.44
C GLY A 11 -11.17 5.76 18.09
N LEU A 12 -10.05 5.08 18.37
CA LEU A 12 -10.02 3.80 19.10
C LEU A 12 -9.57 4.00 20.56
N ARG A 13 -10.36 4.70 21.37
CA ARG A 13 -10.03 4.82 22.81
C ARG A 13 -10.35 3.50 23.51
N LYS A 14 -9.62 3.18 24.58
CA LYS A 14 -9.84 1.96 25.39
C LYS A 14 -11.31 1.78 25.79
N ARG A 15 -11.98 2.85 26.23
CA ARG A 15 -13.40 2.85 26.56
C ARG A 15 -14.31 2.45 25.39
N ASP A 16 -13.97 2.90 24.17
CA ASP A 16 -14.77 2.66 22.97
C ASP A 16 -14.61 1.21 22.52
N ILE A 17 -13.40 0.66 22.66
CA ILE A 17 -13.10 -0.77 22.41
C ILE A 17 -13.87 -1.64 23.42
N LEU A 18 -13.79 -1.35 24.72
CA LEU A 18 -14.52 -2.10 25.75
C LEU A 18 -16.03 -2.02 25.55
N THR A 19 -16.53 -0.87 25.11
CA THR A 19 -17.96 -0.69 24.79
C THR A 19 -18.35 -1.52 23.57
N ALA A 20 -17.53 -1.53 22.51
CA ALA A 20 -17.77 -2.36 21.34
C ALA A 20 -17.81 -3.85 21.70
N ILE A 21 -16.88 -4.32 22.56
CA ILE A 21 -16.87 -5.70 23.07
C ILE A 21 -18.17 -6.00 23.82
N ARG A 22 -18.55 -5.14 24.78
CA ARG A 22 -19.78 -5.34 25.55
C ARG A 22 -21.03 -5.38 24.67
N ASN A 23 -21.10 -4.51 23.66
CA ASN A 23 -22.21 -4.46 22.73
C ASN A 23 -22.27 -5.69 21.82
N ALA A 24 -21.11 -6.19 21.36
CA ALA A 24 -21.03 -7.41 20.56
C ALA A 24 -21.38 -8.67 21.36
N THR A 25 -21.04 -8.71 22.66
CA THR A 25 -21.45 -9.78 23.59
C THR A 25 -22.97 -9.80 23.81
N GLY A 26 -23.60 -8.62 23.82
CA GLY A 26 -25.04 -8.50 24.04
C GLY A 26 -25.46 -8.86 25.48
N PRO A 27 -26.69 -9.32 25.70
CA PRO A 27 -27.24 -9.54 27.04
C PRO A 27 -26.75 -10.84 27.70
N ARG A 28 -26.12 -11.74 26.95
CA ARG A 28 -25.66 -13.04 27.46
C ARG A 28 -24.25 -12.94 28.05
N PRO A 29 -23.96 -13.64 29.14
CA PRO A 29 -22.59 -13.74 29.64
C PRO A 29 -21.71 -14.46 28.60
N ALA A 30 -20.49 -13.97 28.40
CA ALA A 30 -19.50 -14.56 27.50
C ALA A 30 -18.22 -14.91 28.25
N LEU A 31 -17.63 -16.04 27.89
CA LEU A 31 -16.34 -16.50 28.43
C LEU A 31 -15.15 -15.90 27.67
N PHE A 32 -15.38 -15.52 26.41
CA PHE A 32 -14.35 -14.99 25.51
C PHE A 32 -14.84 -13.71 24.84
N VAL A 33 -13.89 -12.90 24.36
CA VAL A 33 -14.17 -11.69 23.58
C VAL A 33 -14.69 -12.09 22.20
N PRO A 34 -15.86 -11.58 21.74
CA PRO A 34 -16.38 -11.91 20.42
C PRO A 34 -15.52 -11.32 19.29
N GLU A 35 -15.24 -12.13 18.26
CA GLU A 35 -14.50 -11.72 17.05
C GLU A 35 -15.15 -10.55 16.31
N VAL A 36 -16.49 -10.51 16.32
CA VAL A 36 -17.29 -9.44 15.70
C VAL A 36 -16.91 -8.05 16.24
N SER A 37 -16.49 -7.95 17.51
CA SER A 37 -16.03 -6.69 18.10
C SER A 37 -14.82 -6.13 17.37
N PHE A 38 -13.85 -7.01 17.06
CA PHE A 38 -12.64 -6.65 16.31
C PHE A 38 -13.00 -6.25 14.88
N GLU A 39 -13.82 -7.05 14.20
CA GLU A 39 -14.25 -6.73 12.83
C GLU A 39 -14.91 -5.37 12.72
N LEU A 40 -15.82 -5.03 13.64
CA LEU A 40 -16.51 -3.74 13.64
C LEU A 40 -15.53 -2.57 13.79
N LEU A 41 -14.54 -2.71 14.66
CA LEU A 41 -13.52 -1.68 14.89
C LEU A 41 -12.62 -1.50 13.66
N VAL A 42 -12.19 -2.60 13.03
CA VAL A 42 -11.37 -2.56 11.81
C VAL A 42 -12.16 -1.99 10.63
N LYS A 43 -13.39 -2.47 10.41
CA LYS A 43 -14.28 -1.96 9.34
C LYS A 43 -14.54 -0.46 9.51
N ARG A 44 -14.65 0.05 10.74
CA ARG A 44 -14.75 1.50 10.99
C ARG A 44 -13.51 2.26 10.54
N GLN A 45 -12.31 1.70 10.69
CA GLN A 45 -11.08 2.33 10.21
C GLN A 45 -10.97 2.28 8.68
N ILE A 46 -11.30 1.14 8.06
CA ILE A 46 -11.29 0.97 6.60
C ILE A 46 -12.22 1.98 5.92
N ARG A 47 -13.42 2.21 6.45
CA ARG A 47 -14.37 3.22 5.90
C ARG A 47 -13.78 4.62 5.80
N ARG A 48 -12.82 4.98 6.67
CA ARG A 48 -12.16 6.31 6.63
C ARG A 48 -11.24 6.48 5.42
N LEU A 49 -10.93 5.40 4.70
CA LEU A 49 -10.10 5.44 3.49
C LEU A 49 -10.89 5.82 2.24
N GLU A 50 -12.23 5.78 2.29
CA GLU A 50 -13.08 6.05 1.12
C GLU A 50 -12.98 7.50 0.64
N GLU A 51 -13.30 8.46 1.51
CA GLU A 51 -13.22 9.90 1.21
C GLU A 51 -11.85 10.33 0.64
N PRO A 52 -10.70 10.03 1.26
CA PRO A 52 -9.41 10.43 0.71
C PRO A 52 -9.07 9.72 -0.61
N SER A 53 -9.61 8.51 -0.85
CA SER A 53 -9.43 7.80 -2.12
C SER A 53 -10.26 8.44 -3.24
N LEU A 54 -11.50 8.83 -2.97
CA LEU A 54 -12.33 9.59 -3.92
C LEU A 54 -11.73 10.97 -4.19
N ARG A 55 -11.22 11.66 -3.17
CA ARG A 55 -10.51 12.93 -3.38
C ARG A 55 -9.28 12.77 -4.26
N CYS A 56 -8.58 11.65 -4.17
CA CYS A 56 -7.47 11.34 -5.07
C CYS A 56 -7.94 11.26 -6.54
N VAL A 57 -9.08 10.63 -6.80
CA VAL A 57 -9.66 10.56 -8.16
C VAL A 57 -9.99 11.95 -8.69
N GLU A 58 -10.58 12.81 -7.86
CA GLU A 58 -10.89 14.20 -8.23
C GLU A 58 -9.62 14.99 -8.57
N LEU A 59 -8.58 14.89 -7.74
CA LEU A 59 -7.29 15.56 -7.98
C LEU A 59 -6.63 15.10 -9.28
N VAL A 60 -6.67 13.79 -9.58
CA VAL A 60 -6.17 13.26 -10.85
C VAL A 60 -6.99 13.81 -12.02
N HIS A 61 -8.31 13.87 -11.89
CA HIS A 61 -9.17 14.42 -12.93
C HIS A 61 -8.92 15.92 -13.16
N GLU A 62 -8.74 16.71 -12.10
CA GLU A 62 -8.33 18.13 -12.16
C GLU A 62 -6.98 18.27 -12.89
N GLU A 63 -5.99 17.44 -12.55
CA GLU A 63 -4.68 17.47 -13.18
C GLU A 63 -4.73 17.09 -14.67
N MET A 64 -5.51 16.07 -15.03
CA MET A 64 -5.72 15.70 -16.43
C MET A 64 -6.37 16.84 -17.24
N GLN A 65 -7.30 17.58 -16.65
CA GLN A 65 -7.87 18.78 -17.29
C GLN A 65 -6.83 19.88 -17.46
N SER A 66 -5.97 20.09 -16.45
CA SER A 66 -4.85 21.04 -16.53
C SER A 66 -3.90 20.68 -17.67
N ILE A 67 -3.53 19.41 -17.81
CA ILE A 67 -2.64 18.94 -18.90
C ILE A 67 -3.25 19.25 -20.28
N ILE A 68 -4.55 19.00 -20.49
CA ILE A 68 -5.22 19.30 -21.76
C ILE A 68 -5.09 20.77 -22.14
N GLN A 69 -5.23 21.68 -21.16
CA GLN A 69 -5.09 23.12 -21.39
C GLN A 69 -3.64 23.52 -21.71
N HIS A 70 -2.66 22.89 -21.07
CA HIS A 70 -1.23 23.17 -21.28
C HIS A 70 -0.69 22.57 -22.58
N CYS A 71 -1.18 21.40 -23.02
CA CYS A 71 -0.75 20.79 -24.29
C CYS A 71 -1.01 21.68 -25.51
N GLY A 72 -2.06 22.52 -25.47
CA GLY A 72 -2.34 23.51 -26.52
C GLY A 72 -1.30 24.63 -26.58
N THR A 73 -0.62 24.92 -25.46
CA THR A 73 0.38 26.00 -25.38
C THR A 73 1.78 25.58 -25.83
N GLU A 74 2.23 24.34 -25.57
CA GLU A 74 3.53 23.87 -26.09
C GLU A 74 3.48 23.47 -27.57
N THR A 75 2.32 23.03 -28.08
CA THR A 75 2.10 22.66 -29.49
C THR A 75 1.74 23.87 -30.37
N GLN A 76 2.14 25.07 -29.96
CA GLN A 76 1.55 26.35 -30.37
C GLN A 76 1.58 26.62 -31.88
N GLN A 77 2.62 26.22 -32.62
CA GLN A 77 2.74 26.63 -34.02
C GLN A 77 1.75 25.91 -34.95
N GLU A 78 1.55 24.60 -34.78
CA GLU A 78 0.65 23.83 -35.66
C GLU A 78 -0.82 23.94 -35.22
N MET A 79 -1.09 24.01 -33.91
CA MET A 79 -2.46 24.15 -33.41
C MET A 79 -3.04 25.55 -33.65
N GLN A 80 -2.22 26.61 -33.70
CA GLN A 80 -2.67 27.95 -34.10
C GLN A 80 -3.12 28.03 -35.56
N ARG A 81 -2.58 27.18 -36.45
CA ARG A 81 -3.04 27.10 -37.85
C ARG A 81 -4.44 26.52 -37.98
N PHE A 82 -4.85 25.68 -37.03
CA PHE A 82 -6.14 24.98 -37.04
C PHE A 82 -6.93 25.21 -35.74
N PRO A 83 -7.36 26.46 -35.45
CA PRO A 83 -7.98 26.81 -34.17
C PRO A 83 -9.29 26.05 -33.91
N LYS A 84 -10.07 25.78 -34.97
CA LYS A 84 -11.30 24.98 -34.88
C LYS A 84 -11.02 23.51 -34.55
N LEU A 85 -9.92 22.94 -35.05
CA LEU A 85 -9.55 21.57 -34.73
C LEU A 85 -9.11 21.47 -33.27
N HIS A 86 -8.30 22.42 -32.81
CA HIS A 86 -7.85 22.50 -31.42
C HIS A 86 -9.03 22.57 -30.43
N GLU A 87 -10.01 23.44 -30.68
CA GLU A 87 -11.25 23.51 -29.89
C GLU A 87 -11.97 22.17 -29.83
N ARG A 88 -12.14 21.50 -30.99
CA ARG A 88 -12.80 20.19 -31.05
C ARG A 88 -12.04 19.09 -30.32
N ILE A 89 -10.71 19.11 -30.34
CA ILE A 89 -9.90 18.14 -29.58
C ILE A 89 -10.12 18.34 -28.08
N ILE A 90 -10.05 19.60 -27.59
CA ILE A 90 -10.29 19.91 -26.18
C ILE A 90 -11.69 19.46 -25.75
N ASP A 91 -12.72 19.74 -26.55
CA ASP A 91 -14.09 19.33 -26.27
C ASP A 91 -14.21 17.81 -26.11
N VAL A 92 -13.68 17.05 -27.07
CA VAL A 92 -13.78 15.59 -27.09
C VAL A 92 -13.06 14.97 -25.90
N VAL A 93 -11.83 15.42 -25.61
CA VAL A 93 -11.05 14.87 -24.50
C VAL A 93 -11.69 15.25 -23.16
N THR A 94 -12.14 16.49 -22.99
CA THR A 94 -12.83 16.94 -21.77
C THR A 94 -14.10 16.14 -21.53
N GLN A 95 -14.91 15.93 -22.57
CA GLN A 95 -16.13 15.11 -22.49
C GLN A 95 -15.80 13.66 -22.12
N LEU A 96 -14.72 13.10 -22.67
CA LEU A 96 -14.26 11.75 -22.34
C LEU A 96 -13.89 11.62 -20.86
N LEU A 97 -13.11 12.55 -20.31
CA LEU A 97 -12.71 12.53 -18.90
C LEU A 97 -13.92 12.64 -17.97
N ARG A 98 -14.84 13.56 -18.25
CA ARG A 98 -16.09 13.71 -17.49
C ARG A 98 -16.93 12.44 -17.51
N ARG A 99 -17.04 11.76 -18.66
CA ARG A 99 -17.78 10.50 -18.78
C ARG A 99 -17.14 9.36 -18.00
N ARG A 100 -15.80 9.36 -17.86
CA ARG A 100 -15.07 8.29 -17.15
C ARG A 100 -15.03 8.49 -15.64
N LEU A 101 -15.12 9.72 -15.15
CA LEU A 101 -15.05 10.04 -13.72
C LEU A 101 -16.03 9.21 -12.85
N PRO A 102 -17.35 9.11 -13.15
CA PRO A 102 -18.28 8.35 -12.31
C PRO A 102 -17.95 6.84 -12.26
N ALA A 103 -17.46 6.27 -13.37
CA ALA A 103 -17.08 4.86 -13.42
C ALA A 103 -15.85 4.58 -12.54
N THR A 104 -14.88 5.49 -12.53
CA THR A 104 -13.71 5.40 -11.66
C THR A 104 -14.09 5.55 -10.19
N ASN A 105 -14.95 6.52 -9.85
CA ASN A 105 -15.48 6.66 -8.49
C ASN A 105 -16.15 5.37 -8.04
N LYS A 106 -16.98 4.76 -8.91
CA LYS A 106 -17.65 3.51 -8.57
C LYS A 106 -16.69 2.36 -8.33
N MET A 107 -15.60 2.29 -9.10
CA MET A 107 -14.55 1.30 -8.88
C MET A 107 -13.87 1.49 -7.52
N VAL A 108 -13.55 2.73 -7.13
CA VAL A 108 -12.95 3.03 -5.82
C VAL A 108 -13.89 2.68 -4.67
N GLU A 109 -15.18 3.05 -4.77
CA GLU A 109 -16.20 2.63 -3.79
C GLU A 109 -16.26 1.10 -3.66
N ASN A 110 -16.24 0.40 -4.79
CA ASN A 110 -16.29 -1.07 -4.80
C ASN A 110 -15.04 -1.68 -4.15
N LEU A 111 -13.85 -1.11 -4.37
CA LEU A 111 -12.62 -1.56 -3.71
C LEU A 111 -12.74 -1.44 -2.19
N VAL A 112 -13.22 -0.30 -1.68
CA VAL A 112 -13.46 -0.14 -0.24
C VAL A 112 -14.54 -1.12 0.25
N ALA A 113 -15.60 -1.34 -0.53
CA ALA A 113 -16.66 -2.29 -0.18
C ALA A 113 -16.15 -3.74 -0.09
N ILE A 114 -15.20 -4.13 -0.95
CA ILE A 114 -14.55 -5.45 -0.90
C ILE A 114 -13.79 -5.61 0.42
N GLU A 115 -12.98 -4.61 0.80
CA GLU A 115 -12.24 -4.63 2.06
C GLU A 115 -13.16 -4.65 3.30
N LEU A 116 -14.37 -4.09 3.19
CA LEU A 116 -15.38 -4.12 4.24
C LEU A 116 -16.19 -5.42 4.28
N ALA A 117 -16.24 -6.18 3.19
CA ALA A 117 -17.03 -7.40 3.09
C ALA A 117 -16.43 -8.53 3.93
N TYR A 118 -15.09 -8.63 3.97
CA TYR A 118 -14.41 -9.72 4.66
C TYR A 118 -13.07 -9.28 5.25
N ILE A 119 -12.81 -9.66 6.51
CA ILE A 119 -11.53 -9.42 7.17
C ILE A 119 -10.75 -10.73 7.20
N ASN A 120 -9.64 -10.79 6.48
CA ASN A 120 -8.81 -11.98 6.42
C ASN A 120 -7.82 -12.06 7.60
N THR A 121 -8.24 -12.69 8.70
CA THR A 121 -7.36 -12.92 9.85
C THR A 121 -6.25 -13.93 9.56
N LYS A 122 -6.34 -14.71 8.49
CA LYS A 122 -5.31 -15.66 8.02
C LYS A 122 -4.24 -15.02 7.14
N HIS A 123 -4.29 -13.70 6.94
CA HIS A 123 -3.27 -13.00 6.17
C HIS A 123 -1.88 -13.21 6.80
N PRO A 124 -0.83 -13.52 6.01
CA PRO A 124 0.51 -13.83 6.54
C PRO A 124 1.10 -12.67 7.37
N ASP A 125 0.80 -11.43 7.00
CA ASP A 125 1.32 -10.28 7.73
C ASP A 125 0.59 -10.05 9.06
N PHE A 126 -0.68 -10.46 9.18
CA PHE A 126 -1.41 -10.39 10.44
C PHE A 126 -0.78 -11.30 11.50
N HIS A 127 -0.38 -12.52 11.13
CA HIS A 127 0.23 -13.47 12.04
C HIS A 127 1.63 -13.04 12.50
N LYS A 128 2.46 -12.55 11.58
CA LYS A 128 3.81 -12.07 11.90
C LYS A 128 3.77 -10.96 12.95
N GLU A 129 2.87 -9.99 12.79
CA GLU A 129 2.77 -8.87 13.71
C GLU A 129 2.08 -9.26 15.02
N ALA A 130 1.02 -10.07 14.97
CA ALA A 130 0.32 -10.54 16.17
C ALA A 130 1.23 -11.36 17.10
N SER A 131 2.13 -12.18 16.55
CA SER A 131 3.10 -12.94 17.34
C SER A 131 4.12 -12.06 18.07
N LEU A 132 4.34 -10.82 17.64
CA LEU A 132 5.25 -9.88 18.29
C LEU A 132 4.57 -9.12 19.45
N VAL A 133 3.23 -9.04 19.46
CA VAL A 133 2.46 -8.28 20.47
C VAL A 133 2.76 -8.71 21.91
N PRO A 134 2.84 -10.01 22.26
CA PRO A 134 3.17 -10.42 23.64
C PRO A 134 4.55 -9.92 24.09
N SER A 135 5.55 -9.92 23.19
CA SER A 135 6.90 -9.40 23.48
C SER A 135 6.91 -7.88 23.66
N LEU A 136 6.05 -7.17 22.92
CA LEU A 136 5.90 -5.71 23.03
C LEU A 136 5.18 -5.28 24.31
N LEU A 137 4.18 -6.05 24.76
CA LEU A 137 3.44 -5.76 26.00
C LEU A 137 4.30 -5.93 27.26
N ASN A 138 5.30 -6.81 27.22
CA ASN A 138 6.24 -7.00 28.33
C ASN A 138 7.28 -5.86 28.44
N ASN A 139 7.49 -5.08 27.38
CA ASN A 139 8.43 -3.98 27.37
C ASN A 139 7.66 -2.65 27.46
N GLN A 140 7.44 -2.14 28.69
CA GLN A 140 6.56 -0.99 28.98
C GLN A 140 6.97 0.37 28.34
N ASN A 141 7.96 0.41 27.44
CA ASN A 141 8.46 1.64 26.79
C ASN A 141 8.53 1.51 25.25
N PHE A 142 7.47 1.04 24.59
CA PHE A 142 7.44 0.96 23.13
C PHE A 142 6.79 2.20 22.50
N ASP A 143 7.60 3.00 21.80
CA ASP A 143 7.14 4.01 20.84
C ASP A 143 7.21 3.40 19.42
N PRO A 144 6.07 3.07 18.78
CA PRO A 144 6.02 2.36 17.50
C PRO A 144 6.59 3.15 16.32
N TYR A 145 7.04 4.40 16.51
CA TYR A 145 7.46 5.30 15.43
C TYR A 145 8.97 5.60 15.37
N SER A 146 9.82 4.85 16.08
CA SER A 146 11.28 4.97 15.87
C SER A 146 11.69 4.42 14.50
N LYS A 147 11.74 5.30 13.50
CA LYS A 147 12.19 5.01 12.14
C LYS A 147 13.63 4.49 12.15
N GLN A 148 13.79 3.17 11.98
CA GLN A 148 15.10 2.56 11.78
C GLN A 148 15.66 2.99 10.42
N THR A 149 16.55 3.97 10.49
CA THR A 149 17.18 4.62 9.36
C THR A 149 18.31 3.72 8.83
N ARG A 150 18.22 3.39 7.53
CA ARG A 150 19.28 2.93 6.59
C ARG A 150 19.70 1.45 6.64
N ARG A 151 19.11 0.63 5.75
CA ARG A 151 19.85 -0.47 5.09
C ARG A 151 20.69 0.12 3.96
N ASN A 152 22.00 0.03 4.09
CA ASN A 152 22.98 0.45 3.10
C ASN A 152 23.01 -0.58 1.96
N PHE A 153 22.32 -0.29 0.84
CA PHE A 153 22.59 -0.96 -0.43
C PHE A 153 23.71 -0.21 -1.13
N GLY A 154 24.78 -0.95 -1.46
CA GLY A 154 25.96 -0.42 -2.13
C GLY A 154 25.64 0.27 -3.45
N ARG A 155 26.21 1.45 -3.63
CA ARG A 155 26.52 2.00 -4.96
C ARG A 155 27.92 2.60 -4.90
N ARG A 156 28.87 1.88 -5.47
CA ARG A 156 30.14 2.40 -5.97
C ARG A 156 29.83 3.31 -7.15
N ALA A 157 30.39 4.51 -7.16
CA ALA A 157 30.48 5.40 -8.32
C ALA A 157 31.82 6.16 -8.25
N PRO A 158 32.37 6.60 -9.41
CA PRO A 158 33.80 6.57 -9.68
C PRO A 158 34.55 7.89 -9.48
N ASN A 159 35.88 7.75 -9.38
CA ASN A 159 36.90 8.80 -9.33
C ASN A 159 36.82 9.82 -10.49
N SER A 160 37.13 11.08 -10.18
CA SER A 160 37.81 12.03 -11.07
C SER A 160 38.58 13.08 -10.23
N PRO A 161 39.65 13.70 -10.76
CA PRO A 161 40.85 14.02 -9.99
C PRO A 161 41.12 15.53 -9.79
N SER A 162 42.03 15.84 -8.85
CA SER A 162 42.98 17.00 -8.77
C SER A 162 42.40 18.43 -8.91
N ASN A 163 42.66 19.41 -8.03
CA ASN A 163 43.99 19.98 -7.70
C ASN A 163 43.86 21.05 -6.57
N PRO A 164 44.93 21.79 -6.16
CA PRO A 164 45.40 21.86 -4.77
C PRO A 164 45.16 23.23 -4.08
N ASP A 165 45.27 23.27 -2.75
CA ASP A 165 45.95 24.33 -1.99
C ASP A 165 46.07 23.92 -0.50
N GLU A 166 47.30 23.83 -0.03
CA GLU A 166 47.76 23.59 1.36
C GLU A 166 47.68 24.90 2.21
N PRO A 167 47.96 24.97 3.55
CA PRO A 167 48.97 24.20 4.29
C PRO A 167 48.70 23.78 5.75
N TYR A 168 49.47 22.76 6.16
CA TYR A 168 50.10 22.52 7.47
C TYR A 168 49.27 22.36 8.78
N ARG A 169 49.31 21.14 9.34
CA ARG A 169 49.89 20.90 10.69
C ARG A 169 50.30 19.44 10.92
N SER A 170 51.59 19.24 11.17
CA SER A 170 52.25 18.05 11.76
C SER A 170 51.58 17.66 13.10
N SER A 171 51.58 16.43 13.63
CA SER A 171 52.65 15.43 13.74
C SER A 171 52.11 14.17 14.47
N SER A 172 52.89 13.08 14.39
CA SER A 172 52.93 11.85 15.23
C SER A 172 52.19 10.57 14.76
N THR A 173 52.91 9.83 13.92
CA THR A 173 53.29 8.40 14.02
C THR A 173 53.35 7.94 15.50
N SER A 174 52.89 6.76 15.93
CA SER A 174 53.27 5.43 15.46
C SER A 174 52.30 4.31 15.93
N ARG A 175 52.06 3.36 15.03
CA ARG A 175 51.54 2.00 15.28
C ARG A 175 52.71 1.05 15.57
N GLN A 176 52.49 0.05 16.43
CA GLN A 176 53.02 -1.32 16.28
C GLN A 176 52.25 -2.23 17.25
N GLY A 177 51.46 -3.20 16.79
CA GLY A 177 51.77 -4.56 16.33
C GLY A 177 50.63 -5.45 16.87
N GLY A 178 50.16 -6.57 16.33
CA GLY A 178 50.74 -7.63 15.49
C GLY A 178 50.31 -8.99 16.12
N GLY A 179 49.87 -9.96 15.31
CA GLY A 179 49.57 -11.37 15.68
C GLY A 179 48.07 -11.65 15.89
N ASP A 180 47.35 -12.33 14.99
CA ASP A 180 47.40 -13.75 14.55
C ASP A 180 46.92 -14.74 15.63
N ASP A 181 45.73 -15.34 15.42
CA ASP A 181 45.55 -16.81 15.57
C ASP A 181 44.28 -17.32 14.84
N TYR A 182 44.35 -18.57 14.38
CA TYR A 182 43.48 -19.23 13.39
C TYR A 182 42.50 -20.26 14.01
N GLN A 183 41.57 -20.75 13.16
CA GLN A 183 40.71 -21.97 13.22
C GLN A 183 39.43 -21.88 14.10
N GLU A 184 38.26 -22.41 13.69
CA GLU A 184 38.01 -23.65 12.93
C GLU A 184 36.66 -23.65 12.19
N GLU A 185 36.58 -24.45 11.13
CA GLU A 185 35.47 -24.61 10.17
C GLU A 185 34.31 -25.45 10.72
N HIS A 186 33.09 -25.23 10.22
CA HIS A 186 32.14 -26.31 9.95
C HIS A 186 31.25 -25.98 8.73
N HIS A 187 31.55 -26.65 7.62
CA HIS A 187 30.70 -26.85 6.45
C HIS A 187 29.60 -27.85 6.80
N LEU A 188 28.35 -27.63 6.34
CA LEU A 188 27.42 -28.70 5.99
C LEU A 188 26.36 -28.17 4.99
N GLN A 189 26.40 -28.78 3.80
CA GLN A 189 25.52 -28.61 2.65
C GLN A 189 24.36 -29.62 2.71
N GLY A 190 23.20 -29.25 2.17
CA GLY A 190 22.08 -30.16 1.85
C GLY A 190 20.74 -29.56 2.26
N ASP A 191 19.61 -29.72 1.58
CA ASP A 191 19.27 -30.23 0.26
C ASP A 191 17.82 -29.73 0.02
N SER A 192 17.44 -29.33 -1.19
CA SER A 192 16.03 -28.98 -1.50
C SER A 192 15.26 -30.23 -1.95
N PRO A 193 13.94 -30.27 -1.72
CA PRO A 193 13.08 -30.57 -2.85
C PRO A 193 11.85 -29.66 -2.95
N ASN A 194 11.56 -29.31 -4.20
CA ASN A 194 10.35 -28.66 -4.70
C ASN A 194 9.15 -29.61 -4.63
N PRO A 195 7.92 -29.11 -4.48
CA PRO A 195 6.81 -29.70 -5.21
C PRO A 195 5.96 -28.68 -5.98
N GLU A 196 5.70 -29.08 -7.21
CA GLU A 196 4.81 -28.57 -8.25
C GLU A 196 3.40 -28.29 -7.70
N ASN A 197 2.82 -27.12 -7.94
CA ASN A 197 1.99 -26.76 -9.10
C ASN A 197 0.65 -27.51 -9.18
N GLU A 198 -0.38 -26.98 -8.50
CA GLU A 198 -1.78 -27.21 -8.89
C GLU A 198 -2.61 -25.92 -8.77
N SER A 199 -3.05 -25.42 -9.91
CA SER A 199 -4.13 -24.43 -10.04
C SER A 199 -5.42 -25.13 -10.46
N PRO A 200 -6.60 -24.82 -9.88
CA PRO A 200 -7.87 -25.23 -10.47
C PRO A 200 -8.58 -24.01 -11.06
N PHE A 201 -8.25 -23.67 -12.31
CA PHE A 201 -9.21 -23.01 -13.19
C PHE A 201 -9.41 -23.93 -14.40
N SER A 202 -10.41 -24.79 -14.34
CA SER A 202 -10.98 -25.43 -15.54
C SER A 202 -12.40 -24.92 -15.75
N SER A 203 -12.50 -24.09 -16.78
CA SER A 203 -13.57 -23.99 -17.77
C SER A 203 -14.84 -24.83 -17.56
N VAL A 204 -15.99 -24.16 -17.48
CA VAL A 204 -17.25 -24.70 -17.99
C VAL A 204 -17.71 -23.81 -19.14
N SER A 205 -17.58 -24.35 -20.36
CA SER A 205 -18.19 -23.82 -21.57
C SER A 205 -19.62 -24.33 -21.71
N SER A 206 -20.45 -23.47 -22.28
CA SER A 206 -21.86 -23.61 -22.66
C SER A 206 -22.19 -24.73 -23.65
N ASN A 207 -23.51 -25.02 -23.71
CA ASN A 207 -24.36 -25.61 -24.76
C ASN A 207 -25.11 -26.85 -24.22
N HIS A 208 -26.41 -27.06 -24.41
CA HIS A 208 -27.35 -26.56 -25.41
C HIS A 208 -28.82 -26.85 -24.98
N LEU A 209 -29.72 -25.92 -25.32
CA LEU A 209 -31.08 -26.08 -25.84
C LEU A 209 -32.04 -27.16 -25.27
N GLU A 210 -33.19 -26.73 -24.72
CA GLU A 210 -34.48 -27.28 -25.14
C GLU A 210 -35.63 -26.31 -24.81
N ASN A 211 -36.33 -25.90 -25.88
CA ASN A 211 -37.61 -25.23 -25.84
C ASN A 211 -38.67 -26.25 -25.41
N ASN A 212 -39.61 -25.87 -24.55
CA ASN A 212 -40.96 -26.42 -24.66
C ASN A 212 -42.02 -25.37 -24.39
N ILE A 213 -42.93 -25.28 -25.36
CA ILE A 213 -44.12 -24.47 -25.42
C ILE A 213 -45.29 -25.27 -24.80
N GLU A 214 -46.32 -24.55 -24.34
CA GLU A 214 -47.70 -24.96 -24.03
C GLU A 214 -48.07 -25.49 -22.61
N GLY A 215 -48.97 -24.72 -21.97
CA GLY A 215 -50.29 -25.24 -21.60
C GLY A 215 -50.65 -25.28 -20.11
N ALA A 216 -51.30 -24.22 -19.60
CA ALA A 216 -52.54 -24.21 -18.79
C ALA A 216 -52.77 -22.82 -18.15
#